data_AF-A0A2E0ZMY5-F1
#
_entry.id   AF-A0A2E0ZMY5-F1
#
_cell.length_a   1.000
_cell.length_b   1.000
_cell.length_c   1.000
_cell.angle_alpha   90.00
_cell.angle_beta   90.00
_cell.angle_gamma   90.00
#
_symmetry.space_group_name_H-M   'P 1'
#
loop_
_entity.id
_entity.type
_entity.pdbx_description
1 polymer ?
#
loop_
_entity_poly.entity_id
_entity_poly.type
_entity_poly.pdbx_seq_one_letter_code
_entity_poly.pdbx_strand_id
1 'polypeptide(L)' 'MTGRSWLAALITVLAFTLLHLFGWDWIHVVTAVLPSGIMLTLFYLWRRNLALNVIIHAVINAPLLLLPLLAPYM' A
#
# COMPACT_ATOMS: atom_id res chain seq x y z
N MET A 1 0.20 -3.00 -22.50
CA MET A 1 0.77 -4.02 -21.59
C MET A 1 -0.03 -5.31 -21.75
N THR A 2 0.56 -6.34 -22.38
CA THR A 2 0.23 -7.80 -22.49
C THR A 2 -1.20 -8.38 -22.32
N GLY A 3 -2.25 -7.63 -22.00
CA GLY A 3 -3.62 -8.11 -21.72
C GLY A 3 -3.77 -8.88 -20.40
N ARG A 4 -2.68 -9.26 -19.74
CA ARG A 4 -2.66 -10.10 -18.53
C ARG A 4 -2.61 -9.26 -17.26
N SER A 5 -3.78 -8.84 -16.79
CA SER A 5 -3.94 -8.02 -15.57
C SER A 5 -3.35 -8.68 -14.31
N TRP A 6 -3.42 -10.00 -14.19
CA TRP A 6 -2.89 -10.73 -13.04
C TRP A 6 -1.36 -10.66 -12.92
N LEU A 7 -0.62 -10.65 -14.04
CA LEU A 7 0.83 -10.48 -14.03
C LEU A 7 1.22 -9.08 -13.58
N ALA A 8 0.51 -8.06 -14.09
CA ALA A 8 0.72 -6.69 -13.65
C ALA A 8 0.43 -6.54 -12.15
N ALA A 9 -0.63 -7.18 -11.66
CA ALA A 9 -0.96 -7.20 -10.23
C ALA A 9 0.18 -7.81 -9.39
N LEU A 10 0.65 -9.00 -9.77
CA LEU A 10 1.73 -9.69 -9.06
C LEU A 10 3.01 -8.86 -9.03
N ILE A 11 3.44 -8.32 -10.17
CA ILE A 11 4.64 -7.47 -10.27
C ILE A 11 4.48 -6.23 -9.39
N THR A 12 3.30 -5.61 -9.40
CA THR A 12 3.02 -4.41 -8.61
C THR A 12 3.11 -4.69 -7.11
N VAL A 13 2.45 -5.77 -6.63
CA VAL A 13 2.47 -6.17 -5.23
C VAL A 13 3.89 -6.53 -4.77
N LEU A 14 4.65 -7.27 -5.58
CA LEU A 14 6.02 -7.65 -5.25
C LEU A 14 6.94 -6.43 -5.19
N ALA A 15 6.92 -5.58 -6.22
CA ALA A 15 7.75 -4.38 -6.25
C ALA A 15 7.42 -3.44 -5.08
N PHE A 16 6.13 -3.21 -4.81
CA PHE A 16 5.68 -2.42 -3.67
C PHE A 16 6.18 -3.00 -2.35
N THR A 17 5.93 -4.29 -2.08
CA THR A 17 6.31 -4.93 -0.81
C THR A 17 7.82 -4.93 -0.59
N LEU A 18 8.61 -5.30 -1.61
CA LEU A 18 10.06 -5.42 -1.50
C LEU A 18 10.74 -4.07 -1.25
N LEU A 19 10.24 -2.99 -1.87
CA LEU A 19 10.79 -1.65 -1.64
C LEU A 19 10.62 -1.15 -0.20
N HIS A 20 9.66 -1.68 0.55
CA HIS A 20 9.46 -1.28 1.95
C HIS A 20 10.40 -1.97 2.93
N LEU A 21 11.12 -3.02 2.50
CA LEU A 21 12.18 -3.63 3.31
C LEU A 21 13.35 -2.67 3.60
N PHE A 22 13.49 -1.59 2.82
CA PHE A 22 14.52 -0.57 3.04
C PHE A 22 14.17 0.45 4.12
N GLY A 23 12.90 0.53 4.55
CA GLY A 23 12.43 1.54 5.50
C GLY A 23 11.72 0.98 6.74
N TRP A 24 11.30 -0.28 6.70
CA TRP A 24 10.51 -0.92 7.75
C TRP A 24 11.07 -2.29 8.13
N ASP A 25 10.81 -2.71 9.36
CA ASP A 25 11.13 -4.07 9.80
C ASP A 25 10.24 -5.11 9.09
N TRP A 26 10.70 -6.36 9.07
CA TRP A 26 10.03 -7.44 8.35
C TRP A 26 8.62 -7.73 8.88
N ILE A 27 8.34 -7.52 10.17
CA ILE A 27 7.02 -7.75 10.76
C ILE A 27 6.05 -6.72 10.18
N HIS A 28 6.43 -5.44 10.17
CA HIS A 28 5.61 -4.39 9.56
C HIS A 28 5.38 -4.65 8.06
N VAL A 29 6.42 -5.09 7.34
CA VAL A 29 6.29 -5.41 5.91
C VAL A 29 5.30 -6.54 5.67
N VAL A 30 5.35 -7.61 6.44
CA VAL A 30 4.46 -8.77 6.27
C VAL A 30 3.03 -8.48 6.73
N THR A 31 2.86 -7.75 7.83
CA THR A 31 1.55 -7.59 8.49
C THR A 31 0.77 -6.35 8.05
N ALA A 32 1.44 -5.30 7.53
CA ALA A 32 0.79 -4.07 7.10
C ALA A 32 1.04 -3.76 5.61
N VAL A 33 2.29 -3.78 5.17
CA VAL A 33 2.65 -3.39 3.78
C VAL A 33 2.11 -4.40 2.77
N LEU A 34 2.41 -5.68 2.91
CA LEU A 34 1.97 -6.69 1.94
C LEU A 34 0.42 -6.73 1.81
N PRO A 35 -0.36 -6.79 2.91
CA PRO A 35 -1.82 -6.75 2.83
C PRO A 35 -2.36 -5.46 2.18
N SER A 36 -1.81 -4.28 2.53
CA SER A 36 -2.24 -3.02 1.92
C SER A 36 -1.89 -2.94 0.42
N GLY A 37 -0.71 -3.43 0.03
CA GLY A 37 -0.30 -3.54 -1.38
C GLY A 37 -1.22 -4.43 -2.20
N ILE A 38 -1.62 -5.59 -1.66
CA ILE A 38 -2.63 -6.47 -2.27
C ILE A 38 -3.96 -5.74 -2.39
N MET A 39 -4.44 -5.14 -1.30
CA MET A 39 -5.73 -4.45 -1.27
C MET A 39 -5.80 -3.30 -2.27
N LEU A 40 -4.79 -2.42 -2.31
CA LEU A 40 -4.71 -1.28 -3.24
C LEU A 40 -4.60 -1.74 -4.69
N THR A 41 -3.85 -2.82 -4.95
CA THR A 41 -3.76 -3.40 -6.30
C THR A 41 -5.11 -3.92 -6.77
N LEU A 42 -5.81 -4.69 -5.93
CA LEU A 42 -7.15 -5.19 -6.24
C LEU A 42 -8.16 -4.05 -6.40
N PHE A 43 -8.09 -3.04 -5.53
CA PHE A 43 -8.94 -1.86 -5.61
C PHE A 43 -8.74 -1.10 -6.92
N TYR A 44 -7.50 -0.90 -7.34
CA TYR A 44 -7.19 -0.29 -8.63
C TYR A 44 -7.70 -1.14 -9.80
N LEU A 45 -7.54 -2.46 -9.77
CA LEU A 45 -8.06 -3.33 -10.83
C LEU A 45 -9.59 -3.29 -10.93
N TRP A 46 -10.28 -3.12 -9.80
CA TRP A 46 -11.73 -2.98 -9.74
C TRP A 46 -12.20 -1.61 -10.25
N ARG A 47 -11.71 -0.52 -9.65
CA ARG A 47 -12.22 0.84 -9.91
C ARG A 47 -11.57 1.51 -11.10
N ARG A 48 -10.37 1.06 -11.49
CA ARG A 48 -9.53 1.63 -12.54
C ARG A 48 -9.33 3.14 -12.45
N ASN A 49 -9.24 3.63 -11.21
CA ASN A 49 -9.04 5.05 -10.91
C ASN A 49 -7.77 5.22 -10.07
N LEU A 50 -6.71 5.72 -10.70
CA LEU A 50 -5.41 5.90 -10.05
C LEU A 50 -5.45 6.98 -8.96
N ALA A 51 -6.10 8.11 -9.23
CA ALA A 51 -6.19 9.22 -8.28
C ALA A 51 -6.89 8.77 -6.98
N LEU A 52 -8.00 8.04 -7.10
CA LEU A 52 -8.70 7.47 -5.94
C LEU A 52 -7.83 6.46 -5.19
N ASN A 53 -7.08 5.62 -5.90
CA ASN A 53 -6.17 4.66 -5.28
C ASN A 53 -5.04 5.36 -4.48
N VAL A 54 -4.49 6.46 -5.02
CA VAL A 54 -3.50 7.30 -4.32
C VAL A 54 -4.10 7.93 -3.07
N ILE A 55 -5.32 8.46 -3.15
CA ILE A 55 -6.01 9.04 -1.99
C ILE A 55 -6.21 7.98 -0.90
N ILE A 56 -6.71 6.79 -1.26
CA ILE A 56 -6.92 5.71 -0.28
C ILE A 56 -5.61 5.28 0.34
N HIS A 57 -4.54 5.15 -0.45
CA HIS A 57 -3.21 4.84 0.07
C HIS A 57 -2.74 5.90 1.08
N ALA A 58 -2.91 7.19 0.78
CA ALA A 58 -2.58 8.27 1.70
C ALA A 58 -3.42 8.21 2.99
N VAL A 59 -4.71 7.90 2.89
CA VAL A 59 -5.62 7.75 4.04
C VAL A 59 -5.19 6.58 4.94
N ILE A 60 -4.83 5.43 4.37
CA ILE A 60 -4.32 4.27 5.13
C ILE A 60 -3.05 4.63 5.91
N ASN A 61 -2.19 5.48 5.34
CA ASN A 61 -0.96 5.93 5.98
C ASN A 61 -1.15 7.08 6.96
N ALA A 62 -2.31 7.75 6.96
CA ALA A 62 -2.54 8.91 7.83
C ALA A 62 -2.36 8.60 9.32
N PRO A 63 -2.83 7.47 9.88
CA PRO A 63 -2.59 7.12 11.29
C PRO A 63 -1.11 6.99 11.64
N LEU A 64 -0.28 6.47 10.73
CA LEU A 64 1.18 6.36 10.94
C LEU A 64 1.85 7.74 11.10
N LEU A 65 1.29 8.78 10.46
CA LEU A 65 1.82 10.14 10.54
C LEU A 65 1.20 10.94 11.67
N LEU A 66 -0.12 10.82 11.86
CA LEU A 66 -0.89 11.67 12.76
C LEU A 66 -0.83 11.18 14.21
N LEU A 67 -0.81 9.87 14.47
CA LEU A 67 -0.80 9.37 15.85
C LEU A 67 0.46 9.81 16.62
N PRO A 68 1.69 9.70 16.07
CA PRO A 68 2.88 10.21 16.76
C PRO A 68 2.84 11.73 16.98
N LEU A 69 2.27 12.48 16.02
CA LEU A 69 2.12 13.94 16.13
C LEU A 69 1.14 14.34 17.26
N LEU A 70 0.08 13.56 17.44
CA LEU A 70 -0.96 13.83 18.44
C LEU A 70 -0.63 13.27 19.82
N ALA A 71 0.31 12.32 19.93
CA ALA A 71 0.65 11.65 21.19
C ALA A 71 0.94 12.59 22.39
N PRO A 72 1.55 13.78 22.24
CA PRO A 72 1.76 14.70 23.37
C PRO A 72 0.47 15.37 23.91
N TYR A 73 -0.65 15.29 23.18
CA TYR A 73 -1.91 15.96 23.49
C TYR A 73 -3.03 14.99 23.90
N MET A 74 -2.74 13.68 23.94
CA MET A 74 -3.65 12.61 24.38
C MET A 74 -3.36 12.22 25.82
#